data_AF-A0A8J3XPA5-F1
#
_entry.id   AF-A0A8J3XPA5-F1
#
_cell.length_a   1.000
_cell.length_b   1.000
_cell.length_c   1.000
_cell.angle_alpha   90.00
_cell.angle_beta   90.00
_cell.angle_gamma   90.00
#
_symmetry.space_group_name_H-M   'P 1'
#
loop_
_entity.id
_entity.type
_entity.pdbx_description
1 polymer ?
#
loop_
_entity_poly.entity_id
_entity_poly.type
_entity_poly.pdbx_seq_one_letter_code
_entity_poly.pdbx_strand_id
1 'polypeptide(L)'
;MAAFGSRSYPRGHCQIEALHHLRDVSYDEDASQIRTGSGPQAMAALRNLAIGILKTAGHASVAAACRHHARDATRTLETLGLRPA
;
A
#
# COMPACT_ATOMS: atom_id res chain seq x y z
N MET A 1 -25.94 -30.84 -23.60
CA MET A 1 -25.23 -30.26 -24.75
C MET A 1 -24.77 -28.85 -24.37
N ALA A 2 -23.45 -28.67 -24.25
CA ALA A 2 -22.61 -27.46 -24.25
C ALA A 2 -22.87 -26.27 -23.28
N ALA A 3 -22.06 -26.27 -22.21
CA ALA A 3 -21.35 -25.20 -21.51
C ALA A 3 -21.74 -23.71 -21.76
N PHE A 4 -22.36 -23.09 -20.75
CA PHE A 4 -22.29 -21.64 -20.54
C PHE A 4 -20.98 -21.34 -19.78
N GLY A 5 -20.00 -20.78 -20.47
CA GLY A 5 -18.72 -20.37 -19.89
C GLY A 5 -18.92 -19.27 -18.84
N SER A 6 -18.71 -19.59 -17.57
CA SER A 6 -18.62 -18.64 -16.47
C SER A 6 -17.28 -17.88 -16.54
N ARG A 7 -17.27 -16.74 -17.25
CA ARG A 7 -16.10 -15.83 -17.27
C ARG A 7 -16.14 -14.88 -16.06
N SER A 8 -15.83 -15.41 -14.89
CA SER A 8 -15.42 -14.61 -13.71
C SER A 8 -13.98 -14.10 -14.00
N TYR A 9 -13.50 -12.86 -13.78
CA TYR A 9 -13.83 -11.86 -12.78
C TYR A 9 -12.95 -10.59 -13.01
N PRO A 10 -13.48 -9.44 -13.48
CA PRO A 10 -12.68 -8.21 -13.61
C PRO A 10 -12.38 -7.51 -12.27
N ARG A 11 -13.16 -7.77 -11.20
CA ARG A 11 -13.03 -7.01 -9.95
C ARG A 11 -11.73 -7.26 -9.17
N GLY A 12 -11.10 -8.43 -9.34
CA GLY A 12 -9.85 -8.77 -8.66
C GLY A 12 -8.65 -8.12 -9.32
N HIS A 13 -8.69 -8.00 -10.64
CA HIS A 13 -7.69 -7.29 -11.41
C HIS A 13 -7.68 -5.80 -11.05
N CYS A 14 -8.86 -5.16 -10.97
CA CYS A 14 -8.97 -3.76 -10.57
C CYS A 14 -8.46 -3.49 -9.13
N GLN A 15 -8.55 -4.47 -8.23
CA GLN A 15 -7.98 -4.32 -6.88
C GLN A 15 -6.45 -4.31 -6.89
N ILE A 16 -5.83 -5.10 -7.76
CA ILE A 16 -4.38 -5.11 -7.95
C ILE A 16 -3.93 -3.77 -8.54
N GLU A 17 -4.60 -3.29 -9.58
CA GLU A 17 -4.32 -1.99 -10.21
C GLU A 17 -4.53 -0.81 -9.24
N ALA A 18 -5.57 -0.85 -8.39
CA ALA A 18 -5.79 0.17 -7.38
C ALA A 18 -4.66 0.20 -6.33
N LEU A 19 -4.10 -0.96 -5.96
CA LEU A 19 -2.93 -1.03 -5.08
C LEU A 19 -1.66 -0.53 -5.76
N HIS A 20 -1.49 -0.77 -7.06
CA HIS A 20 -0.42 -0.13 -7.85
C HIS A 20 -0.56 1.39 -7.82
N HIS A 21 -1.72 1.92 -8.19
CA HIS A 21 -1.96 3.37 -8.19
C HIS A 21 -1.69 4.03 -6.82
N LEU A 22 -2.11 3.39 -5.71
CA LEU A 22 -1.82 3.91 -4.38
C LEU A 22 -0.33 3.96 -4.06
N ARG A 23 0.45 2.98 -4.50
CA ARG A 23 1.91 2.96 -4.29
C ARG A 23 2.60 4.03 -5.13
N ASP A 24 2.26 4.13 -6.40
CA ASP A 24 2.85 5.11 -7.32
C ASP A 24 2.56 6.53 -6.82
N VAL A 25 1.31 6.83 -6.46
CA VAL A 25 0.91 8.21 -6.11
C VAL A 25 1.18 8.56 -4.65
N SER A 26 0.93 7.66 -3.69
CA SER A 26 1.06 8.00 -2.26
C SER A 26 2.44 7.74 -1.69
N TYR A 27 3.24 6.88 -2.34
CA TYR A 27 4.59 6.52 -1.90
C TYR A 27 5.67 6.86 -2.94
N ASP A 28 5.30 7.58 -4.00
CA ASP A 28 6.20 8.04 -5.06
C ASP A 28 7.09 6.90 -5.59
N GLU A 29 6.48 5.71 -5.78
CA GLU A 29 7.19 4.47 -6.09
C GLU A 29 8.03 4.60 -7.36
N ASP A 30 7.50 5.26 -8.38
CA ASP A 30 8.19 5.50 -9.66
C ASP A 30 9.42 6.39 -9.52
N ALA A 31 9.39 7.39 -8.64
CA ALA A 31 10.51 8.29 -8.40
C ALA A 31 11.62 7.66 -7.53
N SER A 32 11.37 6.50 -6.92
CA SER A 32 12.34 5.82 -6.08
C SER A 32 13.63 5.48 -6.85
N GLN A 33 14.78 5.88 -6.28
CA GLN A 33 16.11 5.59 -6.83
C GLN A 33 16.69 4.24 -6.37
N ILE A 34 15.99 3.52 -5.49
CA ILE A 34 16.40 2.18 -5.05
C ILE A 34 16.21 1.20 -6.22
N ARG A 35 17.32 0.83 -6.89
CA ARG A 35 17.31 -0.03 -8.10
C ARG A 35 18.25 -1.24 -8.03
N THR A 36 19.01 -1.40 -6.94
CA THR A 36 20.04 -2.44 -6.82
C THR A 36 19.61 -3.57 -5.88
N GLY A 37 20.07 -4.79 -6.19
CA GLY A 37 19.85 -5.98 -5.36
C GLY A 37 18.37 -6.25 -5.08
N SER A 38 18.05 -6.62 -3.84
CA SER A 38 16.68 -6.85 -3.36
C SER A 38 15.93 -5.58 -2.95
N GLY A 39 16.51 -4.39 -3.14
CA GLY A 39 15.95 -3.11 -2.72
C GLY A 39 14.55 -2.83 -3.26
N PRO A 40 14.29 -2.95 -4.58
CA PRO A 40 12.96 -2.75 -5.15
C PRO A 40 11.90 -3.66 -4.53
N GLN A 41 12.23 -4.95 -4.34
CA GLN A 41 11.31 -5.92 -3.76
C GLN A 41 11.04 -5.64 -2.27
N ALA A 42 12.07 -5.29 -1.51
CA ALA A 42 11.93 -4.92 -0.11
C ALA A 42 11.04 -3.67 0.05
N MET A 43 11.24 -2.64 -0.78
CA MET A 43 10.43 -1.43 -0.77
C MET A 43 8.97 -1.70 -1.16
N ALA A 44 8.72 -2.54 -2.15
CA ALA A 44 7.36 -2.96 -2.50
C ALA A 44 6.67 -3.68 -1.33
N ALA A 45 7.38 -4.55 -0.62
CA ALA A 45 6.85 -5.23 0.56
C ALA A 45 6.53 -4.26 1.70
N LEU A 46 7.43 -3.31 1.99
CA LEU A 46 7.24 -2.28 3.02
C LEU A 46 6.03 -1.38 2.72
N ARG A 47 5.87 -0.95 1.47
CA ARG A 47 4.70 -0.14 1.04
C ARG A 47 3.40 -0.91 1.18
N ASN A 48 3.39 -2.18 0.76
CA ASN A 48 2.22 -3.04 0.91
C ASN A 48 1.85 -3.25 2.40
N LEU A 49 2.85 -3.43 3.25
CA LEU A 49 2.67 -3.53 4.70
C LEU A 49 2.07 -2.23 5.27
N ALA A 50 2.64 -1.07 4.91
CA ALA A 50 2.14 0.22 5.37
C ALA A 50 0.69 0.47 4.93
N ILE A 51 0.34 0.17 3.66
CA ILE A 51 -1.05 0.24 3.17
C ILE A 51 -1.97 -0.68 3.99
N GLY A 52 -1.52 -1.90 4.31
CA GLY A 52 -2.26 -2.83 5.15
C GLY A 52 -2.54 -2.26 6.55
N ILE A 53 -1.50 -1.77 7.22
CA ILE A 53 -1.59 -1.18 8.57
C ILE A 53 -2.56 0.00 8.59
N LEU A 54 -2.45 0.91 7.63
CA LEU A 54 -3.32 2.09 7.58
C LEU A 54 -4.79 1.70 7.37
N LYS A 55 -5.05 0.66 6.57
CA LYS A 55 -6.40 0.12 6.40
C LYS A 55 -6.92 -0.54 7.68
N THR A 56 -6.09 -1.33 8.37
CA THR A 56 -6.49 -1.97 9.64
C THR A 56 -6.67 -0.97 10.78
N ALA A 57 -5.94 0.14 10.76
CA ALA A 57 -6.11 1.26 11.69
C ALA A 57 -7.38 2.09 11.40
N GLY A 58 -8.16 1.74 10.37
CA GLY A 58 -9.45 2.37 10.08
C GLY A 58 -9.35 3.67 9.27
N HIS A 59 -8.21 3.97 8.65
CA HIS A 59 -8.10 5.15 7.81
C HIS A 59 -8.91 4.98 6.51
N ALA A 60 -9.87 5.88 6.28
CA ALA A 60 -10.70 5.89 5.07
C ALA A 60 -9.92 6.23 3.78
N SER A 61 -8.77 6.88 3.91
CA SER A 61 -7.89 7.23 2.78
C SER A 61 -6.43 7.04 3.17
N VAL A 62 -5.75 6.14 2.44
CA VAL A 62 -4.30 5.89 2.60
C VAL A 62 -3.51 7.16 2.30
N ALA A 63 -3.84 7.90 1.25
CA ALA A 63 -3.14 9.13 0.89
C ALA A 63 -3.28 10.21 1.99
N ALA A 64 -4.47 10.37 2.58
CA ALA A 64 -4.66 11.30 3.68
C ALA A 64 -3.89 10.87 4.93
N ALA A 65 -3.89 9.57 5.23
CA ALA A 65 -3.12 9.01 6.33
C ALA A 65 -1.61 9.20 6.10
N CYS A 66 -1.08 8.94 4.91
CA CYS A 66 0.33 9.22 4.59
C CYS A 66 0.68 10.68 4.85
N ARG A 67 -0.15 11.64 4.39
CA ARG A 67 0.09 13.07 4.65
C ARG A 67 0.04 13.42 6.15
N HIS A 68 -0.85 12.78 6.91
CA HIS A 68 -0.95 12.98 8.35
C HIS A 68 0.29 12.49 9.11
N HIS A 69 0.91 11.41 8.64
CA HIS A 69 2.08 10.77 9.26
C HIS A 69 3.41 11.30 8.73
N ALA A 70 3.47 11.84 7.50
CA ALA A 70 4.70 12.22 6.81
C ALA A 70 5.58 13.24 7.56
N ARG A 71 5.00 14.02 8.49
CA ARG A 71 5.72 15.05 9.25
C ARG A 71 6.00 14.68 10.70
N ASP A 72 5.57 13.50 11.15
CA ASP A 72 5.67 13.09 12.54
C ASP A 72 5.82 11.57 12.67
N ALA A 73 7.07 11.14 12.89
CA ALA A 73 7.41 9.73 13.05
C ALA A 73 6.74 9.12 14.29
N THR A 74 6.47 9.91 15.34
CA THR A 74 5.84 9.45 16.57
C THR A 74 4.44 8.89 16.31
N ARG A 75 3.65 9.59 15.49
CA ARG A 75 2.30 9.13 15.08
C ARG A 75 2.35 7.79 14.33
N THR A 76 3.42 7.58 13.58
CA THR A 76 3.63 6.33 12.83
C THR A 76 3.93 5.19 13.80
N LEU A 77 4.80 5.44 14.77
CA LEU A 77 5.13 4.49 15.82
C LEU A 77 3.92 4.16 16.70
N GLU A 78 3.12 5.16 17.08
CA GLU A 78 1.87 4.96 17.82
C GLU A 78 0.86 4.10 17.05
N THR A 79 0.69 4.36 15.75
CA THR A 79 -0.18 3.54 14.87
C THR A 79 0.31 2.09 14.78
N LEU A 80 1.62 1.86 14.92
CA LEU A 80 2.22 0.54 15.00
C LEU A 80 2.12 -0.11 16.41
N GLY A 81 1.62 0.61 17.41
CA GLY A 81 1.62 0.18 18.81
C GLY A 81 2.99 0.27 19.48
N LEU A 82 3.95 0.93 18.85
CA LEU A 82 5.31 1.16 19.35
C LEU A 82 5.35 2.55 19.97
N ARG A 83 5.19 2.65 21.29
CA ARG A 83 5.30 3.96 21.95
C ARG A 83 6.77 4.36 22.05
N PRO A 84 7.17 5.56 21.60
CA PRO A 84 8.50 6.08 21.92
C PRO A 84 8.59 6.28 23.44
N ALA A 85 9.76 5.96 23.99
CA ALA A 85 10.08 6.12 25.41
C ALA A 85 10.18 7.59 25.83
#